data_AF-A0A7V2S4S5-F1
#
_entry.id   AF-A0A7V2S4S5-F1
#
_cell.length_a   1.000
_cell.length_b   1.000
_cell.length_c   1.000
_cell.angle_alpha   90.00
_cell.angle_beta   90.00
_cell.angle_gamma   90.00
#
_symmetry.space_group_name_H-M   'P 1'
#
loop_
_entity.id
_entity.type
_entity.pdbx_description
1 polymer ?
#
loop_
_entity_poly.entity_id
_entity_poly.type
_entity_poly.pdbx_seq_one_letter_code
_entity_poly.pdbx_strand_id
1 'polypeptide(L)'
;TPKSLLRHPRAVSPLADFTKGGFREVIDDETADTTKVTRLVFCTGKVYYSLLAEKEKLKNDTVALIRIEQLYPFPKKQVEAILKKYKKADDNVWAQEEPANMGAWEFIEKVLDKEHRLRLIGRPESGSPATGSPKFHVIREQKILDKVFLQCECPYLHDECEMACIGNRWKSFEKELAELQVDHIDSKFHSGVKPLK
;
A
#
# COMPACT_ATOMS: atom_id res chain seq x y z
N THR A 1 9.63 -14.87 5.88
CA THR A 1 10.98 -14.50 5.41
C THR A 1 10.90 -13.99 3.98
N PRO A 2 11.68 -12.97 3.61
CA PRO A 2 11.57 -12.36 2.28
C PRO A 2 12.14 -13.27 1.18
N LYS A 3 11.59 -13.16 -0.03
CA LYS A 3 12.12 -13.81 -1.25
C LYS A 3 12.81 -12.78 -2.15
N SER A 4 12.06 -11.78 -2.62
CA SER A 4 12.58 -10.73 -3.52
C SER A 4 13.59 -9.81 -2.84
N LEU A 5 13.41 -9.52 -1.54
CA LEU A 5 14.26 -8.55 -0.85
C LEU A 5 15.70 -9.03 -0.63
N LEU A 6 15.98 -10.33 -0.78
CA LEU A 6 17.33 -10.88 -0.63
C LEU A 6 18.35 -10.29 -1.61
N ARG A 7 17.89 -9.76 -2.74
CA ARG A 7 18.74 -9.15 -3.78
C ARG A 7 18.26 -7.75 -4.18
N HIS A 8 17.35 -7.17 -3.42
CA HIS A 8 16.78 -5.88 -3.78
C HIS A 8 17.79 -4.77 -3.44
N PRO A 9 18.16 -3.88 -4.39
CA PRO A 9 19.24 -2.92 -4.19
C PRO A 9 18.97 -1.90 -3.08
N ARG A 10 17.68 -1.66 -2.75
CA ARG A 10 17.29 -0.79 -1.64
C ARG A 10 17.05 -1.52 -0.32
N ALA A 11 17.09 -2.84 -0.30
CA ALA A 11 16.96 -3.63 0.92
C ALA A 11 18.34 -3.93 1.51
N VAL A 12 19.10 -2.86 1.76
CA VAL A 12 20.46 -2.89 2.32
C VAL A 12 20.51 -2.06 3.59
N SER A 13 21.33 -2.50 4.56
CA SER A 13 21.51 -1.80 5.84
C SER A 13 22.99 -1.49 6.07
N PRO A 14 23.34 -0.26 6.47
CA PRO A 14 24.71 0.06 6.87
C PRO A 14 25.09 -0.69 8.16
N LEU A 15 26.40 -0.91 8.36
CA LEU A 15 26.92 -1.60 9.55
C LEU A 15 26.52 -0.90 10.87
N ALA A 16 26.34 0.42 10.83
CA ALA A 16 25.91 1.21 11.98
C ALA A 16 24.56 0.76 12.56
N ASP A 17 23.63 0.32 11.70
CA ASP A 17 22.29 -0.12 12.11
C ASP A 17 22.34 -1.38 13.00
N PHE A 18 23.37 -2.21 12.84
CA PHE A 18 23.59 -3.42 13.63
C PHE A 18 24.35 -3.18 14.94
N THR A 19 25.03 -2.04 15.08
CA THR A 19 25.93 -1.77 16.23
C THR A 19 25.38 -0.73 17.18
N LYS A 20 24.63 0.26 16.67
CA LYS A 20 24.07 1.37 17.46
C LYS A 20 22.55 1.37 17.49
N GLY A 21 21.91 0.51 16.68
CA GLY A 21 20.47 0.40 16.58
C GLY A 21 19.89 -0.73 17.42
N GLY A 22 18.59 -0.95 17.20
CA GLY A 22 17.84 -2.09 17.70
C GLY A 22 16.72 -2.41 16.71
N PHE A 23 15.94 -3.44 17.03
CA PHE A 23 14.73 -3.70 16.27
C PHE A 23 13.78 -2.50 16.38
N ARG A 24 13.30 -2.00 15.25
CA ARG A 24 12.34 -0.90 15.17
C ARG A 24 10.99 -1.49 14.82
N GLU A 25 10.04 -1.48 15.76
CA GLU A 25 8.71 -2.06 15.55
C GLU A 25 7.92 -1.32 14.48
N VAL A 26 8.15 0.00 14.38
CA VAL A 26 7.55 0.89 13.38
C VAL A 26 8.65 1.79 12.83
N ILE A 27 8.70 1.94 11.51
CA ILE A 27 9.66 2.82 10.83
C ILE A 27 8.89 3.90 10.08
N ASP A 28 9.18 5.14 10.44
CA ASP A 28 8.57 6.35 9.90
C ASP A 28 9.22 6.78 8.56
N ASP A 29 8.57 7.69 7.85
CA ASP A 29 9.08 8.30 6.62
C ASP A 29 9.99 9.49 6.95
N GLU A 30 11.30 9.24 7.00
CA GLU A 30 12.31 10.25 7.33
C GLU A 30 12.41 11.36 6.27
N THR A 31 11.91 11.13 5.05
CA THR A 31 11.99 12.10 3.94
C THR A 31 10.78 13.02 3.83
N ALA A 32 9.70 12.72 4.55
CA ALA A 32 8.43 13.42 4.42
C ALA A 32 8.38 14.73 5.24
N ASP A 33 7.92 15.80 4.59
CA ASP A 33 7.57 17.05 5.28
C ASP A 33 6.18 16.90 5.91
N THR A 34 6.15 16.78 7.24
CA THR A 34 4.92 16.65 8.04
C THR A 34 3.87 17.74 7.77
N THR A 35 4.27 18.90 7.25
CA THR A 35 3.37 20.02 6.95
C THR A 35 2.71 19.94 5.58
N LYS A 36 3.14 19.02 4.71
CA LYS A 36 2.58 18.80 3.37
C LYS A 36 1.81 17.49 3.26
N VAL A 37 2.11 16.53 4.14
CA VAL A 37 1.49 15.21 4.11
C VAL A 37 0.00 15.32 4.45
N THR A 38 -0.83 14.87 3.52
CA THR A 38 -2.30 14.74 3.64
C THR A 38 -2.73 13.28 3.77
N ARG A 39 -1.89 12.32 3.34
CA ARG A 39 -2.19 10.89 3.42
C ARG A 39 -1.07 10.10 4.10
N LEU A 40 -1.43 9.26 5.07
CA LEU A 40 -0.55 8.28 5.70
C LEU A 40 -0.83 6.90 5.16
N VAL A 41 0.22 6.21 4.69
CA VAL A 41 0.13 4.86 4.15
C VAL A 41 0.94 3.93 5.02
N PHE A 42 0.24 3.15 5.83
CA PHE A 42 0.78 2.07 6.63
C PHE A 42 0.92 0.81 5.78
N CYS A 43 2.04 0.12 5.89
CA CYS A 43 2.27 -1.14 5.18
C CYS A 43 3.23 -2.04 5.97
N THR A 44 3.37 -3.29 5.55
CA THR A 44 4.35 -4.23 6.10
C THR A 44 5.02 -5.04 5.00
N GLY A 45 6.28 -5.40 5.20
CA GLY A 45 7.03 -6.24 4.27
C GLY A 45 7.37 -5.57 2.93
N LYS A 46 7.39 -6.36 1.85
CA LYS A 46 8.02 -5.96 0.58
C LYS A 46 7.27 -4.90 -0.21
N VAL A 47 5.96 -4.76 0.00
CA VAL A 47 5.12 -3.78 -0.71
C VAL A 47 5.63 -2.35 -0.52
N TYR A 48 6.28 -2.07 0.62
CA TYR A 48 6.94 -0.79 0.89
C TYR A 48 7.88 -0.35 -0.24
N TYR A 49 8.67 -1.26 -0.80
CA TYR A 49 9.66 -0.89 -1.82
C TYR A 49 9.00 -0.55 -3.16
N SER A 50 7.90 -1.22 -3.52
CA SER A 50 7.10 -0.86 -4.70
C SER A 50 6.44 0.52 -4.50
N LEU A 51 5.90 0.78 -3.31
CA LEU A 51 5.32 2.08 -2.95
C LEU A 51 6.37 3.20 -2.95
N LEU A 52 7.55 2.94 -2.40
CA LEU A 52 8.65 3.92 -2.36
C LEU A 52 9.12 4.28 -3.77
N ALA A 53 9.28 3.29 -4.64
CA ALA A 53 9.68 3.53 -6.03
C ALA A 53 8.66 4.40 -6.78
N GLU A 54 7.35 4.15 -6.59
CA GLU A 54 6.31 4.96 -7.22
C GLU A 54 6.23 6.37 -6.60
N LYS A 55 6.37 6.50 -5.27
CA LYS A 55 6.45 7.81 -4.59
C LYS A 55 7.55 8.69 -5.18
N GLU A 56 8.75 8.13 -5.35
CA GLU A 56 9.91 8.83 -5.91
C GLU A 56 9.71 9.19 -7.39
N LYS A 57 9.17 8.26 -8.18
CA LYS A 57 8.83 8.48 -9.59
C LYS A 57 7.85 9.64 -9.77
N LEU A 58 6.83 9.71 -8.91
CA LEU A 58 5.82 10.76 -8.92
C LEU A 58 6.28 12.05 -8.21
N LYS A 59 7.42 12.03 -7.52
CA LYS A 59 7.92 13.11 -6.66
C LYS A 59 6.84 13.63 -5.69
N ASN A 60 6.07 12.70 -5.14
CA ASN A 60 4.93 13.04 -4.29
C ASN A 60 5.41 13.37 -2.87
N ASP A 61 5.07 14.57 -2.38
CA ASP A 61 5.34 15.05 -1.03
C ASP A 61 4.10 15.10 -0.12
N THR A 62 2.94 14.68 -0.64
CA THR A 62 1.65 14.63 0.09
C THR A 62 1.39 13.30 0.78
N VAL A 63 2.15 12.25 0.44
CA VAL A 63 2.04 10.90 1.01
C VAL A 63 3.26 10.55 1.86
N ALA A 64 3.05 10.08 3.09
CA ALA A 64 4.09 9.44 3.91
C ALA A 64 3.91 7.92 3.95
N LEU A 65 5.02 7.18 3.83
CA LEU A 65 5.03 5.70 3.88
C LEU A 65 5.56 5.23 5.23
N ILE A 66 4.72 4.53 5.99
CA ILE A 66 5.02 4.05 7.34
C ILE A 66 5.05 2.53 7.33
N ARG A 67 6.14 1.96 7.85
CA ARG A 67 6.30 0.49 7.94
C ARG A 67 5.98 0.01 9.33
N ILE A 68 5.10 -0.98 9.43
CA ILE A 68 4.88 -1.76 10.65
C ILE A 68 5.66 -3.07 10.51
N GLU A 69 6.82 -3.15 11.16
CA GLU A 69 7.70 -4.32 11.14
C GLU A 69 7.25 -5.37 12.18
N GLN A 70 6.62 -4.92 13.27
CA GLN A 70 6.02 -5.81 14.29
C GLN A 70 4.50 -5.72 14.26
N LEU A 71 3.85 -6.80 13.82
CA LEU A 71 2.40 -6.91 13.89
C LEU A 71 1.93 -7.32 15.30
N TYR A 72 2.64 -8.25 15.94
CA TYR A 72 2.28 -8.74 17.27
C TYR A 72 3.52 -8.93 18.17
N PRO A 73 3.50 -8.45 19.43
CA PRO A 73 2.50 -7.57 20.04
C PRO A 73 2.39 -6.22 19.31
N PHE A 74 1.18 -5.68 19.16
CA PHE A 74 0.99 -4.47 18.35
C PHE A 74 1.64 -3.22 18.98
N PRO A 75 2.51 -2.48 18.28
CA PRO A 75 3.24 -1.33 18.79
C PRO A 75 2.38 -0.05 18.82
N LYS A 76 1.28 -0.08 19.59
CA LYS A 76 0.25 0.99 19.62
C LYS A 76 0.83 2.36 19.92
N LYS A 77 1.74 2.47 20.90
CA LYS A 77 2.35 3.74 21.32
C LYS A 77 3.15 4.40 20.18
N GLN A 78 3.92 3.61 19.44
CA GLN A 78 4.73 4.08 18.31
C GLN A 78 3.84 4.55 17.16
N VAL A 79 2.79 3.78 16.82
CA VAL A 79 1.84 4.14 15.76
C VAL A 79 1.08 5.42 16.12
N GLU A 80 0.59 5.54 17.35
CA GLU A 80 -0.08 6.77 17.82
C GLU A 80 0.84 8.01 17.79
N ALA A 81 2.13 7.84 18.10
CA ALA A 81 3.09 8.94 18.03
C ALA A 81 3.26 9.45 16.60
N ILE A 82 3.29 8.56 15.62
CA ILE A 82 3.33 8.89 14.20
C ILE A 82 2.04 9.60 13.78
N LEU A 83 0.87 9.06 14.13
CA LEU A 83 -0.41 9.69 13.83
C LEU A 83 -0.48 11.12 14.40
N LYS A 84 0.02 11.35 15.62
CA LYS A 84 0.10 12.69 16.24
C LYS A 84 1.11 13.62 15.57
N LYS A 85 2.17 13.08 14.95
CA LYS A 85 3.19 13.84 14.21
C LYS A 85 2.60 14.45 12.94
N TYR A 86 1.81 13.69 12.19
CA TYR A 86 1.23 14.11 10.90
C TYR A 86 -0.17 14.72 11.04
N LYS A 87 -0.26 15.88 11.69
CA LYS A 87 -1.54 16.52 12.05
C LYS A 87 -2.43 16.94 10.88
N LYS A 88 -1.85 17.12 9.68
CA LYS A 88 -2.60 17.49 8.47
C LYS A 88 -3.12 16.30 7.68
N ALA A 89 -2.72 15.08 8.05
CA ALA A 89 -3.21 13.90 7.38
C ALA A 89 -4.65 13.62 7.81
N ASP A 90 -5.56 13.62 6.85
CA ASP A 90 -6.98 13.29 7.01
C ASP A 90 -7.34 11.92 6.43
N ASP A 91 -6.42 11.32 5.67
CA ASP A 91 -6.59 10.01 5.03
C ASP A 91 -5.54 9.00 5.51
N ASN A 92 -5.99 8.01 6.29
CA ASN A 92 -5.16 6.92 6.80
C ASN A 92 -5.45 5.64 6.01
N VAL A 93 -4.40 5.08 5.42
CA VAL A 93 -4.49 3.93 4.52
C VAL A 93 -3.65 2.77 5.05
N TRP A 94 -4.21 1.56 5.04
CA TRP A 94 -3.45 0.33 5.11
C TRP A 94 -3.24 -0.24 3.70
N ALA A 95 -2.01 -0.28 3.23
CA ALA A 95 -1.64 -0.85 1.93
C ALA A 95 -1.01 -2.23 2.08
N GLN A 96 -1.58 -3.23 1.41
CA GLN A 96 -1.07 -4.60 1.40
C GLN A 96 -1.21 -5.24 0.02
N GLU A 97 -0.37 -6.24 -0.27
CA GLU A 97 -0.43 -6.97 -1.54
C GLU A 97 -1.27 -8.26 -1.47
N GLU A 98 -1.62 -8.66 -0.25
CA GLU A 98 -2.50 -9.77 0.05
C GLU A 98 -3.97 -9.43 -0.26
N PRO A 99 -4.81 -10.44 -0.55
CA PRO A 99 -6.27 -10.29 -0.55
C PRO A 99 -6.79 -9.66 0.76
N ALA A 100 -7.92 -8.94 0.70
CA ALA A 100 -8.52 -8.25 1.85
C ALA A 100 -8.85 -9.19 3.02
N ASN A 101 -9.31 -10.39 2.72
CA ASN A 101 -9.55 -11.49 3.67
C ASN A 101 -8.26 -12.22 4.12
N MET A 102 -7.09 -11.67 3.81
CA MET A 102 -5.77 -12.22 4.12
C MET A 102 -4.82 -11.10 4.58
N GLY A 103 -3.57 -11.48 4.88
CA GLY A 103 -2.57 -10.54 5.36
C GLY A 103 -2.89 -10.06 6.77
N ALA A 104 -2.58 -8.81 7.05
CA ALA A 104 -2.74 -8.23 8.39
C ALA A 104 -3.98 -7.35 8.53
N TRP A 105 -4.74 -7.11 7.46
CA TRP A 105 -5.84 -6.15 7.42
C TRP A 105 -6.82 -6.32 8.59
N GLU A 106 -7.47 -7.48 8.73
CA GLU A 106 -8.47 -7.72 9.78
C GLU A 106 -7.91 -7.52 11.20
N PHE A 107 -6.62 -7.80 11.40
CA PHE A 107 -5.98 -7.58 12.69
C PHE A 107 -5.72 -6.10 12.94
N ILE A 108 -5.17 -5.40 11.95
CA ILE A 108 -4.84 -3.97 12.01
C ILE A 108 -6.10 -3.13 12.19
N GLU A 109 -7.16 -3.44 11.45
CA GLU A 109 -8.47 -2.79 11.56
C GLU A 109 -8.98 -2.88 13.00
N LYS A 110 -8.96 -4.07 13.62
CA LYS A 110 -9.39 -4.26 15.02
C LYS A 110 -8.60 -3.45 16.04
N VAL A 111 -7.29 -3.25 15.82
CA VAL A 111 -6.42 -2.57 16.79
C VAL A 111 -6.28 -1.07 16.55
N LEU A 112 -6.54 -0.58 15.33
CA LEU A 112 -6.26 0.81 14.93
C LEU A 112 -7.48 1.58 14.41
N ASP A 113 -8.47 0.94 13.80
CA ASP A 113 -9.49 1.66 13.00
C ASP A 113 -10.49 2.49 13.83
N LYS A 114 -10.88 2.00 15.01
CA LYS A 114 -11.96 2.62 15.83
C LYS A 114 -11.84 4.13 16.06
N GLU A 115 -10.63 4.69 16.00
CA GLU A 115 -10.37 6.12 16.23
C GLU A 115 -9.69 6.83 15.04
N HIS A 116 -9.30 6.10 13.99
CA HIS A 116 -8.39 6.63 12.96
C HIS A 116 -8.90 6.53 11.54
N ARG A 117 -10.10 5.99 11.30
CA ARG A 117 -10.74 5.91 9.96
C ARG A 117 -9.79 5.31 8.92
N LEU A 118 -9.21 4.17 9.29
CA LEU A 118 -8.24 3.47 8.47
C LEU A 118 -8.99 2.74 7.36
N ARG A 119 -8.57 2.92 6.10
CA ARG A 119 -9.14 2.18 4.97
C ARG A 119 -8.13 1.28 4.29
N LEU A 120 -8.60 0.15 3.78
CA LEU A 120 -7.78 -0.80 3.04
C LEU A 120 -7.52 -0.34 1.59
N ILE A 121 -6.28 -0.53 1.14
CA ILE A 121 -5.93 -0.67 -0.28
C ILE A 121 -5.17 -2.00 -0.42
N GLY A 122 -5.86 -3.02 -0.93
CA GLY A 122 -5.31 -4.35 -1.11
C GLY A 122 -6.12 -5.18 -2.11
N ARG A 123 -5.65 -6.36 -2.45
CA ARG A 123 -6.33 -7.18 -3.47
C ARG A 123 -7.76 -7.53 -3.02
N PRO A 124 -8.72 -7.68 -3.95
CA PRO A 124 -10.06 -8.13 -3.58
C PRO A 124 -10.00 -9.50 -2.92
N GLU A 125 -10.98 -9.79 -2.07
CA GLU A 125 -11.10 -11.07 -1.38
C GLU A 125 -11.02 -12.25 -2.36
N SER A 126 -10.35 -13.31 -1.92
CA SER A 126 -10.19 -14.51 -2.73
C SER A 126 -10.07 -15.76 -1.85
N GLY A 127 -10.60 -16.87 -2.35
CA GLY A 127 -10.30 -18.19 -1.78
C GLY A 127 -8.87 -18.68 -2.08
N SER A 128 -8.17 -18.04 -3.03
CA SER A 128 -6.77 -18.35 -3.37
C SER A 128 -5.85 -17.22 -2.88
N PRO A 129 -4.67 -17.53 -2.28
CA PRO A 129 -3.71 -16.51 -1.85
C PRO A 129 -3.20 -15.60 -2.97
N ALA A 130 -3.14 -16.11 -4.20
CA ALA A 130 -2.70 -15.37 -5.36
C ALA A 130 -3.41 -15.83 -6.63
N THR A 131 -3.37 -14.98 -7.66
CA THR A 131 -3.76 -15.36 -9.02
C THR A 131 -2.68 -16.25 -9.65
N GLY A 132 -3.10 -17.27 -10.40
CA GLY A 132 -2.19 -18.11 -11.19
C GLY A 132 -1.66 -17.43 -12.47
N SER A 133 -2.21 -16.27 -12.85
CA SER A 133 -1.79 -15.52 -14.04
C SER A 133 -0.76 -14.44 -13.69
N PRO A 134 0.48 -14.49 -14.22
CA PRO A 134 1.49 -13.46 -13.99
C PRO A 134 1.05 -12.08 -14.48
N LYS A 135 0.37 -12.01 -15.64
CA LYS A 135 -0.15 -10.73 -16.18
C LYS A 135 -1.11 -10.07 -15.18
N PHE A 136 -2.03 -10.86 -14.62
CA PHE A 136 -3.01 -10.35 -13.67
C PHE A 136 -2.39 -9.99 -12.32
N HIS A 137 -1.35 -10.71 -11.90
CA HIS A 137 -0.57 -10.34 -10.71
C HIS A 137 0.03 -8.94 -10.86
N VAL A 138 0.66 -8.64 -12.00
CA VAL A 138 1.24 -7.32 -12.30
C VAL A 138 0.18 -6.23 -12.34
N ILE A 139 -0.96 -6.46 -13.01
CA ILE A 139 -2.06 -5.50 -13.06
C ILE A 139 -2.59 -5.18 -11.65
N ARG A 140 -2.77 -6.21 -10.80
CA ARG A 140 -3.24 -6.01 -9.43
C ARG A 140 -2.25 -5.23 -8.58
N GLU A 141 -0.95 -5.49 -8.75
CA GLU A 141 0.10 -4.74 -8.06
C GLU A 141 0.11 -3.27 -8.50
N GLN A 142 0.04 -2.98 -9.81
CA GLN A 142 -0.03 -1.61 -10.31
C GLN A 142 -1.26 -0.87 -9.79
N LYS A 143 -2.43 -1.52 -9.71
CA LYS A 143 -3.65 -0.91 -9.17
C LYS A 143 -3.53 -0.54 -7.68
N ILE A 144 -2.73 -1.26 -6.89
CA ILE A 144 -2.46 -0.88 -5.50
C ILE A 144 -1.67 0.44 -5.50
N LEU A 145 -0.62 0.54 -6.31
CA LEU A 145 0.19 1.74 -6.44
C LEU A 145 -0.65 2.94 -6.89
N ASP A 146 -1.44 2.78 -7.96
CA ASP A 146 -2.31 3.82 -8.48
C ASP A 146 -3.28 4.33 -7.39
N LYS A 147 -3.93 3.45 -6.65
CA LYS A 147 -4.89 3.85 -5.61
C LYS A 147 -4.23 4.53 -4.42
N VAL A 148 -2.96 4.22 -4.14
CA VAL A 148 -2.20 4.90 -3.10
C VAL A 148 -1.89 6.34 -3.49
N PHE A 149 -1.49 6.61 -4.74
CA PHE A 149 -0.95 7.91 -5.16
C PHE A 149 -1.87 8.76 -6.04
N LEU A 150 -2.94 8.18 -6.59
CA LEU A 150 -3.87 8.86 -7.50
C LEU A 150 -5.26 8.95 -6.87
N GLN A 151 -6.01 9.95 -7.32
CA GLN A 151 -7.42 10.11 -7.00
C GLN A 151 -8.24 9.08 -7.78
N CYS A 152 -9.06 8.32 -7.06
CA CYS A 152 -10.02 7.40 -7.64
C CYS A 152 -11.39 8.12 -7.69
N GLU A 153 -12.09 8.02 -8.82
CA GLU A 153 -13.42 8.65 -9.03
C GLU A 153 -14.56 7.62 -8.90
N CYS A 154 -14.35 6.52 -8.15
CA CYS A 154 -15.36 5.46 -8.05
C CYS A 154 -16.48 5.83 -7.04
N PRO A 155 -17.72 5.35 -7.25
CA PRO A 155 -18.85 5.63 -6.36
C PRO A 155 -18.69 5.10 -4.94
N TYR A 156 -17.78 4.15 -4.72
CA TYR A 156 -17.56 3.42 -3.46
C TYR A 156 -16.31 3.92 -2.70
N LEU A 157 -15.80 5.12 -3.02
CA LEU A 157 -14.53 5.62 -2.49
C LEU A 157 -14.54 5.85 -0.97
N HIS A 158 -15.70 6.09 -0.37
CA HIS A 158 -15.85 6.58 1.00
C HIS A 158 -16.35 5.54 2.02
N ASP A 159 -16.64 4.31 1.59
CA ASP A 159 -17.08 3.23 2.47
C ASP A 159 -15.90 2.27 2.75
N GLU A 160 -15.77 1.20 1.97
CA GLU A 160 -14.69 0.22 2.06
C GLU A 160 -14.16 -0.06 0.65
N CYS A 161 -12.95 0.41 0.33
CA CYS A 161 -12.34 0.16 -0.98
C CYS A 161 -11.72 -1.24 -1.03
N GLU A 162 -12.54 -2.28 -1.10
CA GLU A 162 -12.13 -3.69 -1.34
C GLU A 162 -11.56 -3.93 -2.76
N MET A 163 -11.28 -2.85 -3.49
CA MET A 163 -10.93 -2.88 -4.90
C MET A 163 -11.96 -3.68 -5.74
N ALA A 164 -13.24 -3.62 -5.38
CA ALA A 164 -14.35 -4.27 -6.11
C ALA A 164 -14.49 -3.80 -7.58
N CYS A 165 -13.97 -2.60 -7.90
CA CYS A 165 -13.79 -2.11 -9.28
C CYS A 165 -12.77 -2.91 -10.11
N ILE A 166 -12.06 -3.87 -9.50
CA ILE A 166 -11.20 -4.84 -10.19
C ILE A 166 -12.02 -5.97 -10.80
N GLY A 167 -13.34 -5.98 -10.58
CA GLY A 167 -14.20 -7.02 -11.11
C GLY A 167 -13.88 -8.36 -10.44
N ASN A 168 -14.54 -8.64 -9.32
CA ASN A 168 -14.86 -10.03 -8.98
C ASN A 168 -16.02 -10.57 -9.85
N ARG A 169 -16.53 -9.76 -10.78
CA ARG A 169 -17.45 -10.26 -11.80
C ARG A 169 -16.60 -11.02 -12.81
N TRP A 170 -16.81 -12.33 -12.89
CA TRP A 170 -16.35 -13.25 -13.92
C TRP A 170 -16.83 -12.86 -15.35
N LYS A 171 -16.93 -11.58 -15.68
CA LYS A 171 -17.14 -11.09 -17.04
C LYS A 171 -15.80 -11.17 -17.74
N SER A 172 -15.57 -12.37 -18.31
CA SER A 172 -14.61 -12.71 -19.35
C SER A 172 -13.30 -11.92 -19.31
N PHE A 173 -12.30 -12.51 -18.68
CA PHE A 173 -10.90 -12.08 -18.64
C PHE A 173 -10.37 -11.53 -19.98
N GLU A 174 -10.85 -12.07 -21.10
CA GLU A 174 -10.49 -11.65 -22.45
C GLU A 174 -10.99 -10.25 -22.82
N LYS A 175 -12.15 -9.82 -22.30
CA LYS A 175 -12.77 -8.55 -22.66
C LYS A 175 -12.06 -7.37 -22.00
N GLU A 176 -11.71 -7.48 -20.71
CA GLU A 176 -10.84 -6.47 -20.07
C GLU A 176 -9.45 -6.43 -20.72
N LEU A 177 -8.85 -7.58 -21.04
CA LEU A 177 -7.55 -7.62 -21.72
C LEU A 177 -7.59 -7.00 -23.13
N ALA A 178 -8.68 -7.21 -23.87
CA ALA A 178 -8.89 -6.64 -25.20
C ALA A 178 -9.22 -5.14 -25.17
N GLU A 179 -10.06 -4.71 -24.22
CA GLU A 179 -10.38 -3.28 -23.99
C GLU A 179 -9.15 -2.49 -23.55
N LEU A 180 -8.23 -3.13 -22.82
CA LEU A 180 -6.97 -2.55 -22.38
C LEU A 180 -5.85 -2.64 -23.45
N GLN A 181 -6.04 -3.29 -24.60
CA GLN A 181 -4.99 -3.46 -25.65
C GLN A 181 -3.63 -3.94 -25.11
N VAL A 182 -3.62 -4.93 -24.21
CA VAL A 182 -2.40 -5.33 -23.47
C VAL A 182 -1.64 -6.49 -24.13
N ASP A 183 -0.76 -6.17 -25.08
CA ASP A 183 0.35 -7.07 -25.45
C ASP A 183 1.56 -6.88 -24.52
N HIS A 184 1.75 -5.67 -23.99
CA HIS A 184 2.74 -5.30 -22.98
C HIS A 184 2.11 -4.38 -21.92
N ILE A 185 2.32 -4.69 -20.63
CA ILE A 185 1.93 -3.81 -19.53
C ILE A 185 3.00 -2.73 -19.39
N ASP A 186 2.70 -1.52 -19.87
CA ASP A 186 3.48 -0.31 -19.60
C ASP A 186 2.77 0.54 -18.53
N SER A 187 3.53 1.45 -17.93
CA SER A 187 3.19 2.51 -16.99
C SER A 187 1.98 3.39 -17.31
N LYS A 188 1.21 3.13 -18.39
CA LYS A 188 0.06 3.91 -18.85
C LYS A 188 -1.31 3.36 -18.43
N PHE A 189 -1.34 2.19 -17.77
CA PHE A 189 -2.58 1.63 -17.24
C PHE A 189 -2.90 2.24 -15.88
N HIS A 190 -3.70 3.31 -15.88
CA HIS A 190 -4.05 4.04 -14.67
C HIS A 190 -5.48 3.76 -14.24
N SER A 191 -5.66 3.35 -12.99
CA SER A 191 -6.97 3.32 -12.32
C SER A 191 -7.32 4.62 -11.58
N GLY A 192 -6.41 5.61 -11.60
CA GLY A 192 -6.62 6.95 -11.10
C GLY A 192 -6.28 8.00 -12.15
N VAL A 193 -7.04 9.09 -12.18
CA VAL A 193 -7.03 10.06 -13.30
C VAL A 193 -6.18 11.29 -12.96
N LYS A 194 -5.96 11.58 -11.67
CA LYS A 194 -5.26 12.78 -11.18
C LYS A 194 -4.33 12.46 -10.01
N PRO A 195 -3.18 13.14 -9.85
CA PRO A 195 -2.39 13.10 -8.64
C PRO A 195 -3.22 13.56 -7.43
N LEU A 196 -2.97 12.99 -6.25
CA LEU A 196 -3.53 13.52 -5.01
C LEU A 196 -3.07 14.96 -4.83
N LYS A 197 -4.03 15.86 -4.60
CA LYS A 197 -3.78 17.27 -4.30
C LYS A 197 -3.33 17.47 -2.88
#